data_AF-A0A7X7HDB2-F1
#
_entry.id   AF-A0A7X7HDB2-F1
#
_cell.length_a   1.000
_cell.length_b   1.000
_cell.length_c   1.000
_cell.angle_alpha   90.00
_cell.angle_beta   90.00
_cell.angle_gamma   90.00
#
_symmetry.space_group_name_H-M   'P 1'
#
loop_
_entity.id
_entity.type
_entity.pdbx_description
1 polymer ?
#
loop_
_entity_poly.entity_id
_entity_poly.type
_entity_poly.pdbx_seq_one_letter_code
_entity_poly.pdbx_strand_id
1 'polypeptide(L)'
;SRPGCDQPAMYCDTDHLDEWAHGGETALTNLTLLCRRCHRTKTLHAGRLISVDTAGRRFWKSPLGVIYTGRAPRPPRRFIPGARSDCEGDDSARAENPDSGPPPY
;
A
#
# COMPACT_ATOMS: atom_id res chain seq x y z
N SER A 1 -2.08 -1.73 2.25
CA SER A 1 -1.07 -1.08 1.42
C SER A 1 0.27 -1.71 1.74
N ARG A 2 1.00 -2.09 0.68
CA ARG A 2 2.48 -2.22 0.61
C ARG A 2 3.18 -1.14 1.44
N PRO A 3 4.33 -1.31 2.12
CA PRO A 3 5.27 -0.19 2.22
C PRO A 3 5.44 0.52 0.87
N GLY A 4 5.35 1.85 0.87
CA GLY A 4 5.42 2.67 -0.34
C GLY A 4 4.14 2.77 -1.18
N CYS A 5 3.02 2.13 -0.79
CA CYS A 5 1.73 2.33 -1.45
C CYS A 5 0.89 3.38 -0.72
N ASP A 6 0.53 4.45 -1.44
CA ASP A 6 -0.22 5.62 -0.96
C ASP A 6 -1.62 5.74 -1.57
N GLN A 7 -2.13 4.65 -2.18
CA GLN A 7 -3.44 4.64 -2.81
C GLN A 7 -4.55 5.01 -1.79
N PRO A 8 -5.44 5.97 -2.11
CA PRO A 8 -6.56 6.32 -1.26
C PRO A 8 -7.50 5.15 -0.99
N ALA A 9 -8.12 5.13 0.19
CA ALA A 9 -9.04 4.08 0.63
C ALA A 9 -10.24 3.90 -0.32
N MET A 10 -10.72 4.97 -0.97
CA MET A 10 -11.83 4.93 -1.94
C MET A 10 -11.52 4.11 -3.20
N TYR A 11 -10.24 3.83 -3.47
CA TYR A 11 -9.79 2.97 -4.58
C TYR A 11 -9.25 1.63 -4.08
N CYS A 12 -9.54 1.29 -2.83
CA CYS A 12 -9.17 0.03 -2.21
C CYS A 12 -10.41 -0.83 -2.04
N ASP A 13 -10.21 -2.13 -2.22
CA ASP A 13 -11.22 -3.16 -2.03
C ASP A 13 -10.97 -3.83 -0.66
N THR A 14 -12.04 -4.30 -0.02
CA THR A 14 -11.96 -5.06 1.24
C THR A 14 -11.41 -6.46 0.99
N ASP A 15 -10.44 -6.88 1.79
CA ASP A 15 -9.76 -8.17 1.67
C ASP A 15 -9.50 -8.81 3.03
N HIS A 16 -9.58 -10.14 3.07
CA HIS A 16 -9.36 -10.91 4.29
C HIS A 16 -7.86 -11.09 4.59
N LEU A 17 -7.45 -10.91 5.85
CA LEU A 17 -6.07 -11.20 6.28
C LEU A 17 -5.78 -12.70 6.21
N ASP A 18 -6.67 -13.49 6.79
CA ASP A 18 -6.78 -14.92 6.61
C ASP A 18 -7.88 -15.21 5.60
N GLU A 19 -7.49 -15.78 4.46
CA GLU A 19 -8.37 -15.91 3.30
C GLU A 19 -9.62 -16.74 3.63
N TRP A 20 -10.77 -16.30 3.12
CA TRP A 20 -12.03 -17.01 3.30
C TRP A 20 -11.97 -18.47 2.80
N ALA A 21 -11.26 -18.71 1.70
CA ALA A 21 -11.05 -20.06 1.15
C ALA A 21 -10.29 -21.01 2.10
N HIS A 22 -9.60 -20.46 3.12
CA HIS A 22 -8.89 -21.20 4.15
C HIS A 22 -9.62 -21.17 5.51
N GLY A 23 -10.90 -20.79 5.52
CA GLY A 23 -11.72 -20.74 6.73
C GLY A 23 -11.68 -19.41 7.47
N GLY A 24 -11.12 -18.34 6.86
CA GLY A 24 -11.12 -17.02 7.46
C GLY A 24 -12.53 -16.42 7.61
N GLU A 25 -12.81 -15.87 8.79
CA GLU A 25 -14.12 -15.26 9.08
C GLU A 25 -14.27 -13.89 8.42
N THR A 26 -15.49 -13.52 8.05
CA THR A 26 -15.79 -12.14 7.62
C THR A 26 -16.06 -11.29 8.85
N ALA A 27 -14.98 -10.90 9.54
CA ALA A 27 -15.00 -10.08 10.75
C ALA A 27 -14.14 -8.84 10.58
N LEU A 28 -14.47 -7.73 11.24
CA LEU A 28 -13.69 -6.48 11.17
C LEU A 28 -12.20 -6.69 11.53
N THR A 29 -11.91 -7.64 12.41
CA THR A 29 -10.55 -8.04 12.81
C THR A 29 -9.79 -8.79 11.72
N ASN A 30 -10.50 -9.42 10.77
CA ASN A 30 -9.94 -10.16 9.65
C ASN A 30 -10.03 -9.39 8.33
N LEU A 31 -10.58 -8.18 8.30
CA LEU A 31 -10.74 -7.40 7.06
C LEU A 31 -9.79 -6.21 7.00
N THR A 32 -9.30 -5.90 5.80
CA THR A 32 -8.45 -4.74 5.54
C THR A 32 -8.71 -4.15 4.16
N LEU A 33 -8.35 -2.88 3.98
CA LEU A 33 -8.46 -2.22 2.68
C LEU A 33 -7.16 -2.31 1.88
N LEU A 34 -7.21 -2.92 0.71
CA LEU A 34 -6.05 -3.06 -0.16
C LEU A 34 -6.42 -2.66 -1.58
N CYS A 35 -5.54 -1.93 -2.25
CA CYS A 35 -5.74 -1.63 -3.67
C CYS A 35 -5.51 -2.89 -4.50
N ARG A 36 -6.08 -2.95 -5.72
CA ARG A 36 -5.96 -4.10 -6.62
C ARG A 36 -4.52 -4.57 -6.84
N ARG A 37 -3.55 -3.65 -6.92
CA ARG A 37 -2.12 -4.00 -7.03
C ARG A 37 -1.62 -4.72 -5.78
N CYS A 38 -1.98 -4.24 -4.58
CA CYS A 38 -1.61 -4.88 -3.32
C CYS A 38 -2.35 -6.20 -3.08
N HIS A 39 -3.63 -6.31 -3.46
CA HIS A 39 -4.37 -7.58 -3.46
C HIS A 39 -3.62 -8.62 -4.28
N ARG A 40 -3.28 -8.28 -5.53
CA ARG A 40 -2.58 -9.19 -6.43
C ARG A 40 -1.22 -9.62 -5.87
N THR A 41 -0.47 -8.71 -5.23
CA THR A 41 0.78 -9.06 -4.55
C THR A 41 0.57 -10.06 -3.41
N LYS A 42 -0.47 -9.85 -2.58
CA LYS A 42 -0.82 -10.78 -1.49
C LYS A 42 -1.15 -12.17 -2.02
N THR A 43 -2.01 -12.25 -3.03
CA THR A 43 -2.50 -13.52 -3.56
C THR A 43 -1.45 -14.26 -4.41
N LEU A 44 -0.65 -13.56 -5.22
CA LEU A 44 0.19 -14.20 -6.24
C LEU A 44 1.69 -14.31 -5.90
N HIS A 45 2.23 -13.42 -5.04
CA HIS A 45 3.67 -13.22 -4.96
C HIS A 45 4.28 -13.57 -3.59
N ALA A 46 3.66 -14.47 -2.83
CA ALA A 46 4.14 -14.98 -1.53
C ALA A 46 4.51 -13.91 -0.47
N GLY A 47 4.25 -12.63 -0.76
CA GLY A 47 4.27 -11.54 0.18
C GLY A 47 2.96 -11.54 0.97
N ARG A 48 2.97 -12.08 2.19
CA ARG A 48 1.76 -12.18 3.01
C ARG A 48 1.60 -10.93 3.86
N LEU A 49 0.46 -10.26 3.76
CA LEU A 49 0.02 -9.36 4.82
C LEU A 49 -0.39 -10.22 6.02
N ILE A 50 0.31 -10.09 7.14
CA ILE A 50 0.11 -10.95 8.31
C ILE A 50 -0.84 -10.30 9.31
N SER A 51 -0.74 -8.99 9.49
CA SER A 51 -1.57 -8.30 10.49
C SER A 51 -1.69 -6.81 10.20
N VAL A 52 -2.71 -6.23 10.83
CA VAL A 52 -2.95 -4.79 10.91
C VAL A 52 -3.11 -4.45 12.39
N ASP A 53 -2.43 -3.42 12.88
CA ASP A 53 -2.62 -2.98 14.26
C ASP A 53 -3.78 -1.98 14.40
N THR A 54 -4.09 -1.60 15.64
CA THR A 54 -5.13 -0.63 15.96
C THR A 54 -4.87 0.77 15.41
N ALA A 55 -3.62 1.09 15.05
CA ALA A 55 -3.24 2.34 14.39
C ALA A 55 -3.30 2.25 12.85
N GLY A 56 -3.73 1.11 12.29
CA GLY A 56 -3.81 0.88 10.84
C GLY A 56 -2.46 0.61 10.17
N ARG A 57 -1.39 0.37 10.93
CA ARG A 57 -0.09 -0.06 10.39
C ARG A 57 -0.20 -1.51 9.95
N ARG A 58 0.48 -1.82 8.84
CA ARG A 58 0.37 -3.11 8.14
C ARG A 58 1.69 -3.83 8.14
N PHE A 59 1.67 -5.11 8.50
CA PHE A 59 2.85 -5.96 8.60
C PHE A 59 2.88 -6.93 7.43
N TRP A 60 3.83 -6.72 6.52
CA TRP A 60 4.02 -7.56 5.34
C TRP A 60 5.24 -8.44 5.53
N LYS A 61 5.11 -9.75 5.29
CA LYS A 61 6.24 -10.67 5.24
C LYS A 61 6.55 -11.02 3.81
N SER A 62 7.80 -10.82 3.38
CA SER A 62 8.27 -11.28 2.07
C SER A 62 8.42 -12.79 2.04
N PRO A 63 8.57 -13.39 0.84
CA PRO A 63 8.85 -14.83 0.71
C PRO A 63 10.12 -15.28 1.45
N LEU A 64 11.11 -14.39 1.56
CA LEU A 64 12.36 -14.60 2.30
C LEU A 64 12.20 -14.46 3.82
N GLY A 65 11.00 -14.18 4.30
CA GLY A 65 10.68 -14.09 5.73
C GLY A 65 10.91 -12.72 6.39
N VAL A 66 11.38 -11.72 5.63
CA VAL A 66 11.60 -10.36 6.14
C VAL A 66 10.26 -9.67 6.36
N ILE A 67 10.06 -9.09 7.54
CA ILE A 67 8.85 -8.34 7.88
C ILE A 67 9.08 -6.85 7.63
N TYR A 68 8.26 -6.28 6.76
CA TYR A 68 8.21 -4.86 6.45
C TYR A 68 6.98 -4.24 7.10
N THR A 69 7.13 -3.03 7.62
CA THR A 69 6.01 -2.25 8.16
C THR A 69 5.67 -1.09 7.23
N GLY A 70 4.40 -0.98 6.86
CA GLY A 70 3.89 0.18 6.13
C GLY A 70 3.44 1.28 7.09
N ARG A 71 3.72 2.55 6.76
CA ARG A 71 3.11 3.70 7.46
C ARG A 71 1.59 3.70 7.21
N ALA A 72 0.82 4.15 8.20
CA ALA A 72 -0.60 4.45 8.01
C ALA A 72 -0.77 5.33 6.76
N PRO A 73 -1.83 5.13 5.95
CA PRO A 73 -2.05 5.92 4.75
C PRO A 73 -2.00 7.40 5.10
N ARG A 74 -1.38 8.21 4.23
CA ARG A 74 -1.45 9.66 4.40
C ARG A 74 -2.94 10.05 4.42
N PRO A 75 -3.35 11.01 5.27
CA PRO A 75 -4.71 11.51 5.21
C PRO A 75 -5.00 11.94 3.76
N PRO A 76 -6.24 11.78 3.27
CA PRO A 76 -6.58 12.19 1.91
C PRO A 76 -6.11 13.63 1.72
N ARG A 77 -5.46 13.91 0.57
CA ARG A 77 -5.22 15.30 0.17
C ARG A 77 -6.56 16.01 0.27
N ARG A 78 -6.66 17.06 1.09
CA ARG A 78 -7.87 17.88 1.14
C ARG A 78 -8.17 18.29 -0.29
N PHE A 79 -9.35 17.93 -0.78
CA PHE A 79 -9.87 18.54 -1.99
C PHE A 79 -10.10 20.01 -1.66
N ILE A 80 -9.28 20.91 -2.22
CA ILE A 80 -9.48 22.36 -2.15
C ILE A 80 -10.13 22.75 -3.48
N PRO A 81 -11.44 23.02 -3.53
CA PRO A 81 -12.08 23.50 -4.75
C PRO A 81 -11.46 24.85 -5.16
N GLY A 82 -10.99 24.97 -6.41
CA GLY A 82 -10.53 26.25 -6.98
C GLY A 82 -9.02 26.52 -6.94
N ALA A 83 -8.18 25.57 -6.52
CA ALA A 83 -6.73 25.71 -6.67
C ALA A 83 -6.32 25.49 -8.14
N ARG A 84 -6.24 26.58 -8.91
CA ARG A 84 -5.59 26.64 -10.23
C ARG A 84 -4.16 26.10 -10.13
N SER A 85 -3.77 25.22 -11.05
CA SER A 85 -2.38 24.81 -11.20
C SER A 85 -1.64 25.94 -11.92
N ASP A 86 -0.85 26.71 -11.19
CA ASP A 86 0.08 27.62 -11.83
C ASP A 86 1.20 26.76 -12.44
N CYS A 87 1.08 26.53 -13.74
CA CYS A 87 2.11 25.96 -14.58
C CYS A 87 3.04 27.09 -15.04
N GLU A 88 4.10 27.35 -14.28
CA GLU A 88 5.26 28.10 -14.76
C GLU A 88 6.52 27.29 -14.47
N GLY A 89 7.29 27.07 -15.53
CA GLY A 89 8.41 26.14 -15.57
C GLY A 89 9.68 26.70 -14.95
N ASP A 90 10.53 25.76 -14.54
CA ASP A 90 11.96 25.94 -14.38
C ASP A 90 12.65 24.69 -14.97
N ASP A 91 13.18 24.89 -16.17
CA ASP A 91 14.17 24.03 -16.82
C ASP A 91 15.49 24.17 -16.07
N SER A 92 15.82 23.25 -15.14
CA SER A 92 17.20 22.98 -14.72
C SER A 92 17.36 21.73 -13.84
N ALA A 93 18.35 20.90 -14.22
CA ALA A 93 19.01 19.82 -13.47
C ALA A 93 18.33 18.43 -13.39
N ARG A 94 18.50 17.67 -14.48
CA ARG A 94 18.60 16.19 -14.44
C ARG A 94 19.85 15.79 -13.66
N ALA A 95 19.70 15.45 -12.38
CA ALA A 95 20.69 14.67 -11.64
C ALA A 95 20.20 13.21 -11.59
N GLU A 96 20.83 12.36 -12.40
CA GLU A 96 20.60 10.92 -12.41
C GLU A 96 21.10 10.35 -11.08
N ASN A 97 20.21 9.68 -10.33
CA ASN A 97 20.58 8.96 -9.11
C ASN A 97 20.61 7.46 -9.44
N PRO A 98 21.80 6.82 -9.56
CA PRO A 98 21.93 5.48 -10.14
C PRO A 98 21.58 4.32 -9.20
N ASP A 99 21.05 4.57 -8.00
CA ASP A 99 20.85 3.51 -6.98
C ASP A 99 19.39 3.21 -6.63
N SER A 100 18.46 3.45 -7.54
CA SER A 100 17.02 3.14 -7.35
C SER A 100 16.60 1.93 -8.18
N GLY A 101 17.34 0.82 -8.07
CA GLY A 101 16.88 -0.46 -8.59
C GLY A 101 15.59 -0.89 -7.87
N PRO A 102 14.57 -1.42 -8.56
CA PRO A 102 13.45 -2.04 -7.87
C PRO A 102 13.99 -3.18 -6.99
N PRO A 103 13.57 -3.31 -5.73
CA PRO A 103 13.99 -4.45 -4.93
C PRO A 103 13.55 -5.74 -5.65
N PRO A 104 14.40 -6.79 -5.68
CA PRO A 104 14.03 -8.03 -6.34
C PRO A 104 12.75 -8.59 -5.70
N TYR A 105 11.86 -9.00 -6.60
CA TYR A 105 10.52 -9.60 -6.45
C TYR A 105 10.13 -10.08 -5.03
#